data_AF-A0AA40T286-F1
#
_entry.id   AF-A0AA40T286-F1
#
_cell.length_a   1.000
_cell.length_b   1.000
_cell.length_c   1.000
_cell.angle_alpha   90.00
_cell.angle_beta   90.00
_cell.angle_gamma   90.00
#
_symmetry.space_group_name_H-M   'P 1'
#
loop_
_entity.id
_entity.type
_entity.pdbx_description
1 polymer ?
#
loop_
_entity_poly.entity_id
_entity_poly.type
_entity_poly.pdbx_seq_one_letter_code
_entity_poly.pdbx_strand_id
1 'polypeptide(L)'
;METELQQQQYIDAASQNQIEALKGSEARNLPVLPPALQNEEQWQRIGRQISVFLAKLPEYIGRFYQEYKLPILSFALLVIGVTFLRIFLAVLSAINDIPLVSPSLQLIGLSYTTWFIFRYLLKDSTRQELAAEIRLIKKQILGRQESETLS
;
A
#
# COMPACT_ATOMS: atom_id res chain seq x y z
N MET A 1 -49.39 -26.07 58.56
CA MET A 1 -48.82 -26.41 57.25
C MET A 1 -49.67 -25.78 56.12
N GLU A 2 -50.12 -24.53 56.28
CA GLU A 2 -51.12 -23.91 55.36
C GLU A 2 -50.59 -22.66 54.66
N THR A 3 -49.46 -22.10 55.12
CA THR A 3 -48.88 -20.85 54.60
C THR A 3 -48.09 -21.04 53.30
N GLU A 4 -47.62 -22.25 53.00
CA GLU A 4 -46.82 -22.50 51.78
C GLU A 4 -47.69 -22.72 50.54
N LEU A 5 -48.89 -23.29 50.69
CA LEU A 5 -49.83 -23.50 49.57
C LEU A 5 -50.43 -22.17 49.06
N GLN A 6 -50.59 -21.18 49.95
CA GLN A 6 -51.16 -19.88 49.58
C GLN A 6 -50.15 -18.98 48.84
N GLN A 7 -48.85 -19.11 49.14
CA GLN A 7 -47.80 -18.34 48.48
C GLN A 7 -47.54 -18.84 47.05
N GLN A 8 -47.64 -20.14 46.80
CA GLN A 8 -47.41 -20.72 45.48
C GLN A 8 -48.52 -20.35 44.48
N GLN A 9 -49.78 -20.26 44.95
CA GLN A 9 -50.92 -19.89 44.11
C GLN A 9 -50.95 -18.39 43.75
N TYR A 10 -50.34 -17.53 44.56
CA TYR A 10 -50.21 -16.09 44.26
C TYR A 10 -49.12 -15.81 43.21
N ILE A 11 -48.05 -16.61 43.19
CA ILE A 11 -46.93 -16.47 42.24
C ILE A 11 -47.33 -16.94 40.84
N ASP A 12 -48.17 -17.98 40.74
CA ASP A 12 -48.60 -18.55 39.46
C ASP A 12 -49.54 -17.61 38.69
N ALA A 13 -50.53 -17.02 39.39
CA ALA A 13 -51.51 -16.09 38.80
C ALA A 13 -50.90 -14.73 38.38
N ALA A 14 -49.87 -14.26 39.08
CA ALA A 14 -49.15 -13.03 38.74
C ALA A 14 -48.24 -13.22 37.51
N SER A 15 -47.66 -14.41 37.34
CA SER A 15 -46.79 -14.72 36.18
C SER A 15 -47.58 -14.84 34.87
N GLN A 16 -48.77 -15.46 34.89
CA GLN A 16 -49.60 -15.62 33.70
C GLN A 16 -50.12 -14.28 33.14
N ASN A 17 -50.57 -13.38 34.01
CA ASN A 17 -51.05 -12.05 33.60
C ASN A 17 -49.93 -11.20 32.95
N GLN A 18 -48.68 -11.36 33.40
CA GLN A 18 -47.55 -10.62 32.86
C GLN A 18 -47.11 -11.13 31.47
N ILE A 19 -47.27 -12.44 31.21
CA ILE A 19 -46.97 -13.06 29.91
C ILE A 19 -48.04 -12.70 28.87
N GLU A 20 -49.30 -12.53 29.26
CA GLU A 20 -50.36 -12.05 28.35
C GLU A 20 -50.22 -10.56 28.03
N ALA A 21 -49.82 -9.73 28.99
CA ALA A 21 -49.62 -8.28 28.80
C ALA A 21 -48.43 -7.95 27.86
N LEU A 22 -47.39 -8.79 27.83
CA LEU A 22 -46.23 -8.62 26.95
C LEU A 22 -46.46 -9.10 25.50
N LYS A 23 -47.49 -9.92 25.26
CA LYS A 23 -47.79 -10.47 23.93
C LYS A 23 -48.60 -9.52 23.04
N GLY A 24 -49.19 -8.47 23.63
CA GLY A 24 -50.16 -7.60 22.97
C GLY A 24 -49.61 -6.39 22.21
N SER A 25 -48.35 -5.98 22.42
CA SER A 25 -47.95 -4.61 22.04
C SER A 25 -46.55 -4.43 21.44
N GLU A 26 -45.95 -5.44 20.79
CA GLU A 26 -44.63 -5.20 20.14
C GLU A 26 -44.30 -6.07 18.92
N ALA A 27 -45.30 -6.62 18.23
CA ALA A 27 -45.05 -7.46 17.03
C ALA A 27 -45.47 -6.80 15.71
N ARG A 28 -45.73 -5.49 15.67
CA ARG A 28 -46.30 -4.83 14.48
C ARG A 28 -45.30 -4.08 13.59
N ASN A 29 -44.01 -3.98 13.97
CA ASN A 29 -43.01 -3.24 13.18
C ASN A 29 -41.58 -3.80 13.30
N LEU A 30 -41.38 -5.12 13.29
CA LEU A 30 -40.08 -5.66 12.88
C LEU A 30 -40.11 -5.86 11.36
N PRO A 31 -39.13 -5.34 10.59
CA PRO A 31 -38.83 -5.89 9.29
C PRO A 31 -38.30 -7.31 9.50
N VAL A 32 -39.21 -8.27 9.59
CA VAL A 32 -38.87 -9.69 9.53
C VAL A 32 -38.30 -9.91 8.14
N LEU A 33 -37.04 -10.37 8.12
CA LEU A 33 -36.34 -10.71 6.89
C LEU A 33 -37.25 -11.60 6.01
N PRO A 34 -37.39 -11.30 4.71
CA PRO A 34 -38.21 -12.12 3.82
C PRO A 34 -37.72 -13.57 3.86
N PRO A 35 -38.63 -14.57 3.81
CA PRO A 35 -38.27 -15.97 3.88
C PRO A 35 -37.36 -16.36 2.71
N ALA A 36 -36.42 -17.27 2.96
CA ALA A 36 -35.32 -17.69 2.09
C ALA A 36 -35.72 -18.22 0.69
N LEU A 37 -37.00 -18.18 0.30
CA LEU A 37 -37.48 -18.50 -1.03
C LEU A 37 -37.31 -17.35 -2.05
N GLN A 38 -37.21 -16.09 -1.60
CA GLN A 38 -36.83 -14.94 -2.45
C GLN A 38 -35.32 -14.87 -2.71
N ASN A 39 -34.54 -15.56 -1.87
CA ASN A 39 -33.09 -15.59 -1.89
C ASN A 39 -32.56 -16.13 -3.23
N GLU A 40 -33.15 -17.20 -3.77
CA GLU A 40 -32.77 -17.79 -5.07
C GLU A 40 -32.90 -16.78 -6.23
N GLU A 41 -34.04 -16.08 -6.31
CA GLU A 41 -34.32 -15.03 -7.30
C GLU A 41 -33.42 -13.77 -7.10
N GLN A 42 -33.02 -13.49 -5.86
CA GLN A 42 -32.09 -12.42 -5.51
C GLN A 42 -30.64 -12.78 -5.88
N TRP A 43 -30.17 -14.00 -5.62
CA TRP A 43 -28.86 -14.49 -6.02
C TRP A 43 -28.69 -14.52 -7.54
N GLN A 44 -29.75 -14.86 -8.27
CA GLN A 44 -29.75 -14.77 -9.72
C GLN A 44 -29.68 -13.32 -10.22
N ARG A 45 -30.31 -12.37 -9.52
CA ARG A 45 -30.19 -10.93 -9.85
C ARG A 45 -28.82 -10.38 -9.52
N ILE A 46 -28.27 -10.72 -8.37
CA ILE A 46 -26.92 -10.34 -7.93
C ILE A 46 -25.89 -10.95 -8.89
N GLY A 47 -26.02 -12.23 -9.24
CA GLY A 47 -25.16 -12.91 -10.21
C GLY A 47 -25.23 -12.31 -11.60
N ARG A 48 -26.43 -11.93 -12.09
CA ARG A 48 -26.58 -11.22 -13.37
C ARG A 48 -25.96 -9.83 -13.33
N GLN A 49 -26.15 -9.09 -12.24
CA GLN A 49 -25.61 -7.74 -12.09
C GLN A 49 -24.08 -7.74 -11.98
N ILE A 50 -23.51 -8.71 -11.24
CA ILE A 50 -22.08 -8.97 -11.17
C ILE A 50 -21.58 -9.40 -12.55
N SER A 51 -22.26 -10.31 -13.25
CA SER A 51 -21.87 -10.73 -14.61
C SER A 51 -21.82 -9.56 -15.59
N VAL A 52 -22.79 -8.66 -15.56
CA VAL A 52 -22.80 -7.45 -16.42
C VAL A 52 -21.66 -6.49 -16.06
N PHE A 53 -21.36 -6.34 -14.76
CA PHE A 53 -20.23 -5.54 -14.31
C PHE A 53 -18.88 -6.19 -14.69
N LEU A 54 -18.75 -7.51 -14.55
CA LEU A 54 -17.57 -8.30 -14.91
C LEU A 54 -17.33 -8.35 -16.42
N ALA A 55 -18.39 -8.41 -17.23
CA ALA A 55 -18.28 -8.30 -18.68
C ALA A 55 -17.72 -6.94 -19.10
N LYS A 56 -17.97 -5.89 -18.31
CA LYS A 56 -17.45 -4.53 -18.52
C LYS A 56 -16.12 -4.26 -17.81
N LEU A 57 -15.67 -5.15 -16.92
CA LEU A 57 -14.38 -5.06 -16.20
C LEU A 57 -13.18 -4.90 -17.15
N PRO A 58 -13.03 -5.68 -18.24
CA PRO A 58 -11.94 -5.45 -19.19
C PRO A 58 -12.01 -4.05 -19.82
N GLU A 59 -13.21 -3.53 -20.09
CA GLU A 59 -13.41 -2.17 -20.62
C GLU A 59 -13.02 -1.09 -19.59
N TYR A 60 -13.38 -1.28 -18.32
CA TYR A 60 -13.04 -0.35 -17.23
C TYR A 60 -11.55 -0.37 -16.89
N ILE A 61 -10.94 -1.55 -16.79
CA ILE A 61 -9.50 -1.72 -16.55
C ILE A 61 -8.71 -1.17 -17.73
N GLY A 62 -9.17 -1.41 -18.96
CA GLY A 62 -8.57 -0.88 -20.17
C GLY A 62 -8.55 0.65 -20.17
N ARG A 63 -9.68 1.30 -19.89
CA ARG A 63 -9.76 2.77 -19.80
C ARG A 63 -9.01 3.35 -18.61
N PHE A 64 -9.05 2.68 -17.46
CA PHE A 64 -8.29 3.10 -16.28
C PHE A 64 -6.78 3.01 -16.53
N TYR A 65 -6.30 1.91 -17.12
CA TYR A 65 -4.90 1.79 -17.47
C TYR A 65 -4.49 2.82 -18.53
N GLN A 66 -5.35 3.17 -19.48
CA GLN A 66 -5.07 4.20 -20.50
C GLN A 66 -5.04 5.62 -19.92
N GLU A 67 -6.02 5.97 -19.09
CA GLU A 67 -6.19 7.32 -18.52
C GLU A 67 -5.23 7.60 -17.36
N TYR A 68 -4.89 6.58 -16.56
CA TYR A 68 -4.12 6.74 -15.34
C TYR A 68 -2.65 6.30 -15.46
N LYS A 69 -2.09 6.10 -16.67
CA LYS A 69 -0.68 5.69 -16.86
C LYS A 69 0.31 6.56 -16.09
N LEU A 70 0.14 7.88 -16.18
CA LEU A 70 1.02 8.88 -15.58
C LEU A 70 0.92 8.91 -14.03
N PRO A 71 -0.30 8.98 -13.44
CA PRO A 71 -0.47 8.89 -11.99
C PRO A 71 -0.07 7.54 -11.40
N ILE A 72 -0.44 6.42 -12.04
CA ILE A 72 -0.09 5.07 -11.58
C ILE A 72 1.42 4.91 -11.56
N LEU A 73 2.12 5.35 -12.62
CA LEU A 73 3.57 5.27 -12.67
C LEU A 73 4.21 6.14 -11.59
N SER A 74 3.69 7.34 -11.35
CA SER A 74 4.19 8.23 -10.29
C SER A 74 3.98 7.62 -8.90
N PHE A 75 2.81 7.06 -8.64
CA PHE A 75 2.49 6.39 -7.38
C PHE A 75 3.32 5.12 -7.19
N ALA A 76 3.45 4.30 -8.24
CA ALA A 76 4.30 3.12 -8.24
C ALA A 76 5.77 3.51 -7.96
N LEU A 77 6.27 4.56 -8.60
CA LEU A 77 7.63 5.06 -8.38
C LEU A 77 7.80 5.57 -6.95
N LEU A 78 6.79 6.24 -6.38
CA LEU A 78 6.80 6.68 -4.98
C LEU A 78 6.87 5.47 -4.03
N VAL A 79 6.02 4.47 -4.24
CA VAL A 79 6.00 3.24 -3.44
C VAL A 79 7.32 2.48 -3.56
N ILE A 80 7.86 2.35 -4.77
CA ILE A 80 9.16 1.73 -5.04
C ILE A 80 10.26 2.52 -4.35
N GLY A 81 10.27 3.84 -4.48
CA GLY A 81 11.27 4.72 -3.87
C GLY A 81 11.26 4.64 -2.35
N VAL A 82 10.07 4.65 -1.72
CA VAL A 82 9.92 4.50 -0.28
C VAL A 82 10.37 3.11 0.18
N THR A 83 10.00 2.07 -0.56
CA THR A 83 10.41 0.69 -0.27
C THR A 83 11.92 0.54 -0.39
N PHE A 84 12.52 1.09 -1.45
CA PHE A 84 13.95 1.10 -1.65
C PHE A 84 14.66 1.85 -0.53
N LEU A 85 14.16 3.03 -0.13
CA LEU A 85 14.72 3.80 0.97
C LEU A 85 14.65 3.03 2.29
N ARG A 86 13.53 2.35 2.56
CA ARG A 86 13.38 1.48 3.75
C ARG A 86 14.41 0.35 3.75
N ILE A 87 14.59 -0.34 2.62
CA ILE A 87 15.56 -1.42 2.48
C ILE A 87 16.98 -0.86 2.64
N PHE A 88 17.29 0.26 1.98
CA PHE A 88 18.59 0.91 2.07
C PHE A 88 18.94 1.30 3.51
N LEU A 89 17.99 1.90 4.25
CA LEU A 89 18.15 2.23 5.66
C LEU A 89 18.29 0.98 6.54
N ALA A 90 17.53 -0.08 6.25
CA ALA A 90 17.64 -1.35 6.97
C ALA A 90 19.02 -2.00 6.74
N VAL A 91 19.54 -1.96 5.52
CA VAL A 91 20.90 -2.42 5.20
C VAL A 91 21.92 -1.56 5.91
N LEU A 92 21.77 -0.23 5.93
CA LEU A 92 22.68 0.66 6.65
C LEU A 92 22.68 0.39 8.16
N SER A 93 21.50 0.13 8.74
CA SER A 93 21.35 -0.29 10.14
C SER A 93 22.06 -1.62 10.40
N ALA A 94 21.82 -2.63 9.56
CA ALA A 94 22.45 -3.94 9.69
C ALA A 94 23.98 -3.86 9.53
N ILE A 95 24.46 -3.00 8.64
CA ILE A 95 25.88 -2.69 8.46
C ILE A 95 26.47 -2.05 9.73
N ASN A 96 25.75 -1.10 10.33
CA ASN A 96 26.18 -0.45 11.58
C ASN A 96 26.22 -1.41 12.77
N ASP A 97 25.37 -2.44 12.76
CA ASP A 97 25.38 -3.52 13.75
C ASP A 97 26.55 -4.52 13.56
N ILE A 98 27.22 -4.50 12.40
CA ILE A 98 28.39 -5.33 12.13
C ILE A 98 29.68 -4.50 12.31
N PRO A 99 30.45 -4.72 13.39
CA PRO A 99 31.62 -3.88 13.72
C PRO A 99 32.76 -3.94 12.70
N LEU A 100 32.72 -4.88 11.74
CA LEU A 100 33.73 -5.06 10.70
C LEU A 100 33.41 -4.36 9.37
N VAL A 101 32.16 -3.94 9.14
CA VAL A 101 31.77 -3.34 7.84
C VAL A 101 32.31 -1.93 7.68
N SER A 102 32.22 -1.09 8.71
CA SER A 102 32.79 0.25 8.70
C SER A 102 34.30 0.25 8.36
N PRO A 103 35.18 -0.50 9.07
CA PRO A 103 36.61 -0.52 8.76
C PRO A 103 36.92 -1.20 7.41
N SER A 104 36.15 -2.20 6.97
CA SER A 104 36.37 -2.84 5.67
C SER A 104 35.99 -1.92 4.51
N LEU A 105 34.83 -1.25 4.54
CA LEU A 105 34.46 -0.25 3.53
C LEU A 105 35.44 0.91 3.50
N GLN A 106 35.95 1.35 4.66
CA GLN A 106 37.01 2.36 4.70
C GLN A 106 38.29 1.84 4.02
N LEU A 107 38.71 0.61 4.27
CA LEU A 107 39.90 0.03 3.65
C LEU A 107 39.73 -0.15 2.13
N ILE A 108 38.57 -0.64 1.68
CA ILE A 108 38.22 -0.76 0.26
C ILE A 108 38.18 0.61 -0.40
N GLY A 109 37.53 1.58 0.23
CA GLY A 109 37.45 2.96 -0.25
C GLY A 109 38.83 3.62 -0.34
N LEU A 110 39.67 3.44 0.68
CA LEU A 110 41.04 3.97 0.69
C LEU A 110 41.91 3.29 -0.38
N SER A 111 41.77 1.97 -0.55
CA SER A 111 42.50 1.22 -1.56
C SER A 111 42.13 1.67 -2.96
N TYR A 112 40.83 1.78 -3.25
CA TYR A 112 40.34 2.23 -4.55
C TYR A 112 40.69 3.69 -4.81
N THR A 113 40.55 4.55 -3.80
CA THR A 113 40.94 5.97 -3.90
C THR A 113 42.44 6.12 -4.14
N THR A 114 43.27 5.37 -3.42
CA THR A 114 44.73 5.37 -3.61
C THR A 114 45.10 4.88 -5.01
N TRP A 115 44.49 3.78 -5.47
CA TRP A 115 44.71 3.26 -6.82
C TRP A 115 44.24 4.25 -7.89
N PHE A 116 43.07 4.86 -7.72
CA PHE A 116 42.53 5.86 -8.63
C PHE A 116 43.42 7.10 -8.72
N ILE A 117 43.84 7.62 -7.56
CA ILE A 117 44.77 8.75 -7.48
C ILE A 117 46.09 8.39 -8.20
N PHE A 118 46.69 7.24 -7.89
CA PHE A 118 47.95 6.85 -8.52
C PHE A 118 47.82 6.63 -10.03
N ARG A 119 46.74 5.95 -10.47
CA ARG A 119 46.54 5.55 -11.86
C ARG A 119 46.11 6.70 -12.76
N TYR A 120 45.21 7.56 -12.29
CA TYR A 120 44.56 8.60 -13.07
C TYR A 120 45.06 10.01 -12.72
N LEU A 121 45.34 10.28 -11.45
CA LEU A 121 45.84 11.58 -11.05
C LEU A 121 47.35 11.67 -11.16
N LEU A 122 48.18 10.74 -10.70
CA LEU A 122 49.64 10.96 -10.72
C LEU A 122 50.30 10.69 -12.08
N LYS A 123 49.76 9.78 -12.87
CA LYS A 123 50.32 9.40 -14.16
C LYS A 123 50.04 10.47 -15.22
N ASP A 124 51.08 11.15 -15.67
CA ASP A 124 51.00 12.33 -16.55
C ASP A 124 50.17 12.09 -17.81
N SER A 125 50.37 10.93 -18.46
CA SER A 125 49.59 10.54 -19.64
C SER A 125 48.10 10.35 -19.37
N THR A 126 47.72 9.93 -18.15
CA THR A 126 46.32 9.73 -17.76
C THR A 126 45.67 11.02 -17.24
N ARG A 127 46.44 11.98 -16.72
CA ARG A 127 45.95 13.33 -16.38
C ARG A 127 45.40 14.06 -17.60
N GLN A 128 46.11 14.00 -18.73
CA GLN A 128 45.71 14.70 -19.95
C GLN A 128 44.44 14.11 -20.56
N GLU A 129 44.32 12.78 -20.54
CA GLU A 129 43.14 12.05 -21.02
C GLU A 129 41.90 12.40 -20.18
N LEU A 130 42.02 12.34 -18.85
CA LEU A 130 40.92 12.67 -17.94
C LEU A 130 40.53 14.15 -18.01
N ALA A 131 41.50 15.06 -18.11
CA ALA A 131 41.23 16.48 -18.27
C ALA A 131 40.54 16.82 -19.61
N ALA A 132 40.91 16.11 -20.68
CA ALA A 132 40.24 16.25 -21.97
C ALA A 132 38.79 15.73 -21.91
N GLU A 133 38.57 14.59 -21.27
CA GLU A 133 37.24 13.99 -21.09
C GLU A 133 36.32 14.86 -20.23
N ILE A 134 36.83 15.39 -19.10
CA ILE A 134 36.09 16.34 -18.25
C ILE A 134 35.76 17.63 -19.03
N ARG A 135 36.68 18.15 -19.86
CA ARG A 135 36.40 19.32 -20.71
C ARG A 135 35.32 19.03 -21.76
N LEU A 136 35.31 17.84 -22.35
CA LEU A 136 34.28 17.42 -23.29
C LEU A 136 32.91 17.32 -22.62
N ILE A 137 32.82 16.65 -21.46
CA ILE A 137 31.58 16.52 -20.69
C ILE A 137 31.09 17.90 -20.25
N LYS A 138 31.98 18.75 -19.72
CA LYS A 138 31.63 20.13 -19.33
C LYS A 138 31.10 20.92 -20.52
N LYS A 139 31.72 20.80 -21.70
CA LYS A 139 31.24 21.46 -22.93
C LYS A 139 29.89 20.92 -23.38
N GLN A 140 29.61 19.63 -23.23
CA GLN A 140 28.34 19.03 -23.62
C GLN A 140 27.18 19.45 -22.70
N ILE A 141 27.46 19.64 -21.40
CA ILE A 141 26.46 20.03 -20.41
C ILE A 141 26.26 21.56 -20.40
N LEU A 142 27.34 22.36 -20.38
CA LEU A 142 27.26 23.83 -20.35
C LEU A 142 27.07 24.44 -21.73
N GLY A 143 27.64 23.86 -22.79
CA GLY A 143 27.49 24.38 -24.16
C GLY A 143 26.10 24.20 -24.75
N ARG A 144 25.20 23.45 -24.10
CA ARG A 144 23.78 23.40 -24.46
C ARG A 144 22.97 24.58 -23.90
N GLN A 145 23.50 25.29 -22.89
CA GLN A 145 22.80 26.39 -22.22
C GLN A 145 22.97 27.76 -22.93
N GLU A 146 24.00 27.92 -23.75
CA GLU A 146 24.24 29.20 -24.47
C GLU A 146 23.44 29.32 -25.77
N SER A 147 22.93 28.21 -26.33
CA SER A 147 22.19 28.22 -27.61
C SER A 147 20.71 28.57 -27.50
N GLU A 148 20.13 28.64 -26.30
CA GLU A 148 18.69 28.93 -26.11
C GLU A 148 18.39 30.35 -25.58
N THR A 149 19.41 31.17 -25.32
CA THR A 149 19.21 32.53 -24.76
C THR A 149 19.49 33.67 -25.74
N LEU A 150 19.77 33.35 -27.01
CA LEU A 150 20.08 34.34 -28.06
C LEU A 150 19.23 34.18 -29.35
N SER A 151 18.04 33.56 -29.26
CA SER A 151 17.03 33.61 -30.35
C SER A 151 15.83 34.45 -29.98
#